data_AF-A0A522S5B3-F1
#
_entry.id   AF-A0A522S5B3-F1
#
_cell.length_a   1.000
_cell.length_b   1.000
_cell.length_c   1.000
_cell.angle_alpha   90.00
_cell.angle_beta   90.00
_cell.angle_gamma   90.00
#
_symmetry.space_group_name_H-M   'P 1'
#
loop_
_entity.id
_entity.type
_entity.pdbx_description
1 polymer ?
#
loop_
_entity_poly.entity_id
_entity_poly.type
_entity_poly.pdbx_seq_one_letter_code
_entity_poly.pdbx_strand_id
1 'polypeptide(L)'
;MIFGIQRLPRLSLHGVLAGIGAAAVLAALVTPAMLPDLFADATARHQAVEDSCRQDMGCWSERNLVAAQAACVPLVEERAPRGFKWTSDWLESIFFASHALTAGNWVLEYAGDSIRFRDTAGAWKSMSYYCSFDTKSHRITGVRIVAGDNPDN
;
A
#
# COMPACT_ATOMS: atom_id res chain seq x y z
N MET A 1 -31.02 30.76 24.43
CA MET A 1 -30.17 31.86 23.91
C MET A 1 -29.88 31.55 22.46
N ILE A 2 -30.41 32.36 21.55
CA ILE A 2 -30.50 32.10 20.11
C ILE A 2 -29.27 32.69 19.43
N PHE A 3 -28.52 31.85 18.71
CA PHE A 3 -27.35 32.25 17.94
C PHE A 3 -27.76 33.18 16.79
N GLY A 4 -27.18 34.39 16.77
CA GLY A 4 -27.37 35.39 15.74
C GLY A 4 -26.65 35.02 14.45
N ILE A 5 -27.42 34.94 13.36
CA ILE A 5 -26.95 34.75 11.99
C ILE A 5 -26.29 36.05 11.53
N GLN A 6 -24.97 36.10 11.45
CA GLN A 6 -24.27 37.25 10.86
C GLN A 6 -24.34 37.19 9.33
N ARG A 7 -24.88 38.26 8.73
CA ARG A 7 -24.99 38.47 7.28
C ARG A 7 -23.59 38.63 6.67
N LEU A 8 -23.27 37.78 5.69
CA LEU A 8 -22.11 37.97 4.83
C LEU A 8 -22.30 39.19 3.91
N PRO A 9 -21.25 40.00 3.65
CA PRO A 9 -21.33 41.11 2.71
C PRO A 9 -21.44 40.59 1.27
N ARG A 10 -22.36 41.19 0.50
CA ARG A 10 -22.50 40.96 -0.94
C ARG A 10 -21.28 41.55 -1.66
N LEU A 11 -20.41 40.71 -2.21
CA LEU A 11 -19.37 41.13 -3.14
C LEU A 11 -20.05 41.67 -4.42
N SER A 12 -19.84 42.96 -4.68
CA SER A 12 -20.26 43.63 -5.91
C SER A 12 -19.33 43.25 -7.06
N LEU A 13 -19.91 42.72 -8.15
CA LEU A 13 -19.22 42.15 -9.31
C LEU A 13 -18.73 43.20 -10.33
N HIS A 14 -18.36 44.40 -9.90
CA HIS A 14 -17.87 45.45 -10.80
C HIS A 14 -16.57 46.04 -10.26
N GLY A 15 -15.43 45.44 -10.64
CA GLY A 15 -14.14 46.11 -10.47
C GLY A 15 -12.95 45.23 -10.11
N VAL A 16 -12.60 44.23 -10.93
CA VAL A 16 -11.21 43.73 -10.99
C VAL A 16 -10.88 43.41 -12.45
N LEU A 17 -10.61 44.44 -13.25
CA LEU A 17 -10.17 44.30 -14.65
C LEU A 17 -8.86 45.06 -14.95
N ALA A 18 -8.05 45.37 -13.94
CA ALA A 18 -6.76 46.01 -14.15
C ALA A 18 -5.70 45.37 -13.26
N GLY A 19 -4.91 44.44 -13.83
CA GLY A 19 -3.73 43.90 -13.12
C GLY A 19 -3.31 42.46 -13.44
N ILE A 20 -3.50 41.96 -14.66
CA ILE A 20 -2.91 40.68 -15.09
C ILE A 20 -2.16 40.93 -16.41
N GLY A 21 -1.05 41.66 -16.35
CA GLY A 21 -0.40 42.23 -17.54
C GLY A 21 0.85 41.51 -18.06
N ALA A 22 1.48 40.61 -17.30
CA ALA A 22 2.73 39.99 -17.77
C ALA A 22 3.02 38.56 -17.29
N ALA A 23 2.39 38.09 -16.21
CA ALA A 23 2.69 36.75 -15.66
C ALA A 23 1.82 35.62 -16.22
N ALA A 24 0.69 35.92 -16.88
CA ALA A 24 -0.29 34.90 -17.32
C ALA A 24 -0.15 34.48 -18.80
N VAL A 25 0.72 35.12 -19.59
CA VAL A 25 0.82 34.86 -21.05
C VAL A 25 1.72 33.66 -21.40
N LEU A 26 2.57 33.19 -20.47
CA LEU A 26 3.47 32.05 -20.74
C LEU A 26 2.85 30.67 -20.52
N ALA A 27 1.66 30.57 -19.91
CA ALA A 27 1.00 29.28 -19.66
C ALA A 27 0.06 28.82 -20.80
N ALA A 28 -0.28 29.69 -21.77
CA ALA A 28 -1.35 29.44 -22.73
C ALA A 28 -0.89 28.97 -24.13
N LEU A 29 0.42 28.86 -24.40
CA LEU A 29 0.93 28.43 -25.72
C LEU A 29 1.30 26.94 -25.78
N VAL A 30 1.20 26.20 -24.67
CA VAL A 30 1.38 24.75 -24.70
C VAL A 30 0.08 24.10 -25.16
N THR A 31 -0.14 24.05 -26.47
CA THR A 31 -1.26 23.26 -27.03
C THR A 31 -1.06 21.78 -26.66
N PRO A 32 -2.11 21.04 -26.26
CA PRO A 32 -2.00 19.62 -25.88
C PRO A 32 -1.44 18.72 -27.00
N ALA A 33 -1.42 19.19 -28.25
CA ALA A 33 -0.83 18.50 -29.40
C ALA A 33 0.72 18.51 -29.45
N MET A 34 1.41 19.36 -28.67
CA MET A 34 2.88 19.45 -28.64
C MET A 34 3.54 18.71 -27.46
N LEU A 35 2.75 18.04 -26.62
CA LEU A 35 3.26 17.27 -25.47
C LEU A 35 3.26 15.72 -25.61
N PRO A 36 2.82 15.07 -26.71
CA PRO A 36 2.71 13.60 -26.71
C PRO A 36 4.06 12.90 -26.59
N ASP A 37 5.12 13.46 -27.20
CA ASP A 37 6.45 12.85 -27.21
C ASP A 37 7.10 12.82 -25.82
N LEU A 38 6.88 13.85 -24.99
CA LEU A 38 7.42 13.92 -23.63
C LEU A 38 6.75 12.88 -22.70
N PHE A 39 5.44 12.68 -22.83
CA PHE A 39 4.73 11.69 -22.01
C PHE A 39 4.99 10.26 -22.49
N ALA A 40 5.16 10.05 -23.80
CA ALA A 40 5.51 8.74 -24.35
C ALA A 40 6.87 8.26 -23.83
N ASP A 41 7.91 9.11 -23.87
CA ASP A 41 9.24 8.77 -23.36
C ASP A 41 9.23 8.54 -21.84
N ALA A 42 8.56 9.40 -21.08
CA ALA A 42 8.39 9.21 -19.63
C ALA A 42 7.70 7.87 -19.29
N THR A 43 6.66 7.51 -20.04
CA THR A 43 5.93 6.24 -19.84
C THR A 43 6.81 5.04 -20.21
N ALA A 44 7.54 5.11 -21.32
CA ALA A 44 8.43 4.04 -21.77
C ALA A 44 9.56 3.78 -20.76
N ARG A 45 10.17 4.84 -20.22
CA ARG A 45 11.18 4.71 -19.15
C ARG A 45 10.59 4.12 -17.87
N HIS A 46 9.38 4.52 -17.48
CA HIS A 46 8.70 3.95 -16.33
C HIS A 46 8.40 2.45 -16.52
N GLN A 47 7.93 2.05 -17.70
CA GLN A 47 7.70 0.63 -18.03
C GLN A 47 8.99 -0.17 -17.98
N ALA A 48 10.09 0.36 -18.53
CA ALA A 48 11.39 -0.31 -18.47
C ALA A 48 11.89 -0.51 -17.02
N VAL A 49 11.62 0.45 -16.12
CA VAL A 49 11.91 0.33 -14.68
C VAL A 49 11.00 -0.70 -14.01
N GLU A 50 9.70 -0.73 -14.35
CA GLU A 50 8.80 -1.75 -13.82
C GLU A 50 9.19 -3.16 -14.26
N ASP A 51 9.56 -3.31 -15.53
CA ASP A 51 9.94 -4.59 -16.10
C ASP A 51 11.27 -5.09 -15.53
N SER A 52 12.23 -4.19 -15.28
CA SER A 52 13.46 -4.55 -14.58
C SER A 52 13.19 -4.92 -13.11
N CYS A 53 12.32 -4.18 -12.42
CA CYS A 53 11.90 -4.50 -11.06
C CYS A 53 11.20 -5.85 -10.97
N ARG A 54 10.36 -6.20 -11.96
CA ARG A 54 9.66 -7.49 -12.03
C ARG A 54 10.62 -8.67 -12.18
N GLN A 55 11.80 -8.44 -12.75
CA GLN A 55 12.86 -9.45 -12.90
C GLN A 55 13.75 -9.58 -11.66
N ASP A 56 13.76 -8.56 -10.79
CA ASP A 56 14.48 -8.57 -9.53
C ASP A 56 13.55 -9.01 -8.39
N MET A 57 13.86 -10.15 -7.75
CA MET A 57 13.02 -10.70 -6.68
C MET A 57 12.91 -9.77 -5.47
N GLY A 58 13.98 -9.05 -5.11
CA GLY A 58 13.97 -8.11 -4.00
C GLY A 58 13.05 -6.93 -4.31
N CYS A 59 13.27 -6.30 -5.47
CA CYS A 59 12.45 -5.20 -5.93
C CYS A 59 10.97 -5.60 -6.05
N TRP A 60 10.67 -6.72 -6.71
CA TRP A 60 9.30 -7.17 -6.89
C TRP A 60 8.60 -7.50 -5.57
N SER A 61 9.35 -8.03 -4.60
CA SER A 61 8.81 -8.31 -3.26
C SER A 61 8.50 -7.04 -2.46
N GLU A 62 9.40 -6.07 -2.48
CA GLU A 62 9.19 -4.77 -1.82
C GLU A 62 8.05 -4.00 -2.47
N ARG A 63 8.01 -3.99 -3.81
CA ARG A 63 6.97 -3.33 -4.61
C ARG A 63 5.56 -3.79 -4.25
N ASN A 64 5.40 -5.07 -3.91
CA ASN A 64 4.11 -5.70 -3.62
C ASN A 64 3.82 -5.83 -2.11
N LEU A 65 4.75 -5.46 -1.23
CA LEU A 65 4.66 -5.70 0.22
C LEU A 65 3.40 -5.10 0.86
N VAL A 66 3.11 -3.83 0.55
CA VAL A 66 1.95 -3.12 1.14
C VAL A 66 0.63 -3.76 0.72
N ALA A 67 0.50 -4.13 -0.56
CA ALA A 67 -0.69 -4.78 -1.08
C ALA A 67 -0.88 -6.19 -0.49
N ALA A 68 0.20 -6.94 -0.37
CA ALA A 68 0.19 -8.26 0.25
C ALA A 68 -0.18 -8.18 1.74
N GLN A 69 0.40 -7.23 2.49
CA GLN A 69 0.08 -7.00 3.90
C GLN A 69 -1.40 -6.65 4.08
N ALA A 70 -1.92 -5.69 3.32
CA ALA A 70 -3.32 -5.27 3.40
C ALA A 70 -4.29 -6.44 3.14
N ALA A 71 -3.93 -7.35 2.23
CA ALA A 71 -4.74 -8.52 1.90
C ALA A 71 -4.57 -9.67 2.92
N CYS A 72 -3.38 -9.84 3.49
CA CYS A 72 -3.04 -10.98 4.35
C CYS A 72 -3.46 -10.78 5.82
N VAL A 73 -3.28 -9.58 6.38
CA VAL A 73 -3.60 -9.27 7.79
C VAL A 73 -4.98 -9.78 8.23
N PRO A 74 -6.09 -9.42 7.55
CA PRO A 74 -7.42 -9.89 7.98
C PRO A 74 -7.53 -11.42 7.98
N LEU A 75 -6.90 -12.09 7.00
CA LEU A 75 -6.92 -13.54 6.91
C LEU A 75 -6.12 -14.21 8.04
N VAL A 76 -5.00 -13.63 8.46
CA VAL A 76 -4.22 -14.11 9.61
C VAL A 76 -5.03 -13.96 10.89
N GLU A 77 -5.68 -12.82 11.09
CA GLU A 77 -6.51 -12.53 12.26
C GLU A 77 -7.71 -13.48 12.38
N GLU A 78 -8.38 -13.80 11.26
CA GLU A 78 -9.48 -14.77 11.19
C GLU A 78 -9.11 -16.18 11.66
N ARG A 79 -7.82 -16.53 11.62
CA ARG A 79 -7.32 -17.84 12.06
C ARG A 79 -7.12 -17.93 13.57
N ALA A 80 -7.34 -16.84 14.31
CA ALA A 80 -7.22 -16.79 15.76
C ALA A 80 -8.52 -17.24 16.44
N PRO A 81 -8.58 -18.43 17.07
CA PRO A 81 -9.85 -19.00 17.52
C PRO A 81 -10.54 -18.23 18.66
N ARG A 82 -9.77 -17.57 19.53
CA ARG A 82 -10.28 -16.86 20.72
C ARG A 82 -9.71 -15.46 20.92
N GLY A 83 -9.03 -14.95 19.90
CA GLY A 83 -8.39 -13.64 19.92
C GLY A 83 -6.91 -13.70 19.57
N PHE A 84 -6.42 -12.57 19.08
CA PHE A 84 -5.06 -12.35 18.66
C PHE A 84 -4.54 -11.04 19.27
N LYS A 85 -3.21 -10.90 19.28
CA LYS A 85 -2.54 -9.61 19.47
C LYS A 85 -1.28 -9.58 18.62
N TRP A 86 -1.07 -8.44 17.95
CA TRP A 86 0.20 -8.14 17.31
C TRP A 86 1.22 -7.73 18.38
N THR A 87 2.48 -8.15 18.21
CA THR A 87 3.58 -7.83 19.13
C THR A 87 4.57 -6.82 18.56
N SER A 88 4.51 -6.54 17.26
CA SER A 88 5.30 -5.52 16.59
C SER A 88 4.66 -4.14 16.73
N ASP A 89 5.50 -3.11 16.68
CA ASP A 89 5.05 -1.73 16.63
C ASP A 89 4.36 -1.43 15.29
N TRP A 90 3.41 -0.49 15.32
CA TRP A 90 2.59 -0.08 14.18
C TRP A 90 3.38 0.49 12.98
N LEU A 91 4.64 0.86 13.19
CA LEU A 91 5.55 1.41 12.17
C LEU A 91 6.48 0.35 11.56
N GLU A 92 6.62 -0.82 12.17
CA GLU A 92 7.50 -1.86 11.66
C GLU A 92 6.76 -2.78 10.69
N SER A 93 7.45 -3.19 9.61
CA SER A 93 6.89 -4.18 8.70
C SER A 93 6.77 -5.51 9.42
N ILE A 94 5.53 -5.93 9.69
CA ILE A 94 5.24 -7.22 10.33
C ILE A 94 5.55 -8.39 9.37
N PHE A 95 5.65 -8.10 8.07
CA PHE A 95 5.99 -9.06 7.03
C PHE A 95 7.42 -8.87 6.51
N PHE A 96 8.08 -9.99 6.22
CA PHE A 96 9.25 -10.06 5.36
C PHE A 96 8.98 -11.06 4.24
N ALA A 97 9.57 -10.84 3.06
CA ALA A 97 9.41 -11.78 1.96
C ALA A 97 10.22 -13.06 2.23
N SER A 98 9.54 -14.21 2.26
CA SER A 98 10.15 -15.53 2.38
C SER A 98 9.98 -16.25 1.05
N HIS A 99 11.04 -16.33 0.27
CA HIS A 99 11.07 -16.72 -1.15
C HIS A 99 10.18 -17.91 -1.54
N ALA A 100 9.48 -17.80 -2.69
CA ALA A 100 9.29 -18.90 -3.67
C ALA A 100 8.65 -18.39 -4.96
N LEU A 101 9.43 -18.25 -6.05
CA LEU A 101 8.88 -18.14 -7.40
C LEU A 101 8.44 -19.54 -7.85
N THR A 102 7.13 -19.80 -7.87
CA THR A 102 6.64 -20.95 -8.64
C THR A 102 6.86 -20.65 -10.12
N ALA A 103 7.24 -21.65 -10.93
CA ALA A 103 7.52 -21.50 -12.36
C ALA A 103 6.40 -20.71 -13.05
N GLY A 104 6.67 -19.43 -13.38
CA GLY A 104 5.67 -18.48 -13.84
C GLY A 104 5.73 -17.09 -13.17
N ASN A 105 6.44 -16.92 -12.04
CA ASN A 105 6.82 -15.63 -11.44
C ASN A 105 5.70 -14.69 -10.94
N TRP A 106 4.55 -15.21 -10.49
CA TRP A 106 3.47 -14.34 -9.99
C TRP A 106 3.18 -14.49 -8.50
N VAL A 107 3.61 -15.56 -7.85
CA VAL A 107 3.30 -15.80 -6.43
C VAL A 107 4.51 -15.47 -5.58
N LEU A 108 4.33 -14.59 -4.60
CA LEU A 108 5.30 -14.27 -3.56
C LEU A 108 4.80 -14.81 -2.23
N GLU A 109 5.65 -15.43 -1.42
CA GLU A 109 5.30 -15.78 -0.05
C GLU A 109 5.85 -14.71 0.91
N TYR A 110 4.97 -14.16 1.74
CA TYR A 110 5.32 -13.21 2.79
C TYR A 110 5.12 -13.91 4.14
N ALA A 111 6.12 -13.81 5.01
CA ALA A 111 6.12 -14.41 6.33
C ALA A 111 6.26 -13.36 7.43
N GLY A 112 5.87 -13.72 8.64
CA GLY A 112 6.09 -12.93 9.84
C GLY A 112 5.85 -13.75 11.09
N ASP A 113 6.24 -13.23 12.24
CA ASP A 113 6.16 -13.91 13.54
C ASP A 113 5.64 -13.01 14.66
N SER A 114 5.22 -11.79 14.32
CA SER A 114 4.84 -10.76 15.28
C SER A 114 3.40 -10.87 15.77
N ILE A 115 2.87 -12.09 15.93
CA ILE A 115 1.49 -12.32 16.39
C ILE A 115 1.43 -13.40 17.47
N ARG A 116 0.54 -13.19 18.45
CA ARG A 116 0.18 -14.21 19.43
C ARG A 116 -1.29 -14.55 19.37
N PHE A 117 -1.60 -15.84 19.48
CA PHE A 117 -2.97 -16.35 19.57
C PHE A 117 -3.28 -16.81 20.99
N ARG A 118 -4.54 -16.60 21.42
CA ARG A 118 -5.03 -17.08 22.70
C ARG A 118 -5.59 -18.49 22.56
N ASP A 119 -5.04 -19.45 23.30
CA ASP A 119 -5.50 -20.84 23.30
C ASP A 119 -6.76 -21.05 24.16
N THR A 120 -7.23 -22.30 24.31
CA THR A 120 -8.42 -22.69 25.09
C THR A 120 -8.24 -22.62 26.61
N ALA A 121 -7.02 -22.61 27.12
CA ALA A 121 -6.69 -22.34 28.53
C ALA A 121 -6.57 -20.83 28.82
N GLY A 122 -6.45 -20.02 27.77
CA GLY A 122 -6.33 -18.58 27.87
C GLY A 122 -4.89 -18.07 27.84
N ALA A 123 -3.92 -18.95 27.57
CA ALA A 123 -2.51 -18.62 27.40
C ALA A 123 -2.26 -18.01 26.00
N TRP A 124 -1.28 -17.12 25.92
CA TRP A 124 -0.83 -16.51 24.66
C TRP A 124 0.34 -17.31 24.09
N LYS A 125 0.24 -17.73 22.84
CA LYS A 125 1.31 -18.44 22.13
C LYS A 125 1.74 -17.67 20.90
N SER A 126 3.04 -17.53 20.70
CA SER A 126 3.64 -16.93 19.50
C SER A 126 3.39 -17.81 18.29
N MET A 127 3.02 -17.19 17.18
CA MET A 127 2.72 -17.88 15.93
C MET A 127 3.54 -17.26 14.81
N SER A 128 4.03 -18.10 13.91
CA SER A 128 4.55 -17.66 12.62
C SER A 128 3.47 -17.83 11.56
N TYR A 129 3.36 -16.88 10.66
CA TYR A 129 2.39 -16.88 9.59
C TYR A 129 3.07 -16.72 8.23
N TYR A 130 2.43 -17.28 7.21
CA TYR A 130 2.88 -17.29 5.83
C TYR A 130 1.70 -17.02 4.92
N CYS A 131 1.87 -16.13 3.95
CA CYS A 131 0.85 -15.70 3.01
C CYS A 131 1.40 -15.74 1.59
N SER A 132 0.80 -16.59 0.75
CA SER A 132 1.09 -16.65 -0.68
C SER A 132 0.24 -15.59 -1.39
N PHE A 133 0.88 -14.61 -2.04
CA PHE A 133 0.26 -13.49 -2.73
C PHE A 133 0.51 -13.57 -4.23
N ASP A 134 -0.55 -13.65 -5.02
CA ASP A 134 -0.51 -13.56 -6.48
C ASP A 134 -0.47 -12.09 -6.91
N THR A 135 0.68 -11.66 -7.41
CA THR A 135 1.00 -10.32 -7.90
C THR A 135 0.34 -9.97 -9.24
N LYS A 136 -0.32 -10.92 -9.93
CA LYS A 136 -1.11 -10.65 -11.13
C LYS A 136 -2.58 -10.37 -10.79
N SER A 137 -3.15 -11.17 -9.88
CA SER A 137 -4.55 -11.02 -9.46
C SER A 137 -4.72 -10.13 -8.22
N HIS A 138 -3.62 -9.78 -7.56
CA HIS A 138 -3.56 -9.07 -6.27
C HIS A 138 -4.38 -9.78 -5.18
N ARG A 139 -4.26 -11.10 -5.11
CA ARG A 139 -5.03 -11.95 -4.18
C ARG A 139 -4.14 -12.89 -3.42
N ILE A 140 -4.58 -13.21 -2.22
CA ILE A 140 -3.96 -14.26 -1.41
C ILE A 140 -4.43 -15.62 -1.94
N THR A 141 -3.48 -16.48 -2.31
CA THR A 141 -3.70 -17.84 -2.80
C THR A 141 -3.54 -18.89 -1.70
N GLY A 142 -2.91 -18.53 -0.57
CA GLY A 142 -2.74 -19.42 0.58
C GLY A 142 -2.35 -18.65 1.83
N VAL A 143 -2.82 -19.13 2.99
CA VAL A 143 -2.41 -18.62 4.31
C VAL A 143 -2.18 -19.80 5.23
N ARG A 144 -1.02 -19.83 5.88
CA ARG A 144 -0.62 -20.87 6.81
C ARG A 144 -0.12 -20.24 8.11
N ILE A 145 -0.59 -20.76 9.23
CA ILE A 145 -0.14 -20.38 10.57
C ILE A 145 0.50 -21.60 11.21
N VAL A 146 1.69 -21.44 11.77
CA VAL A 146 2.40 -22.47 12.52
C VAL A 146 2.71 -21.93 13.90
N ALA A 147 2.74 -22.80 14.91
CA ALA A 147 3.26 -22.41 16.22
C ALA A 147 4.71 -21.95 16.02
N GLY A 148 5.05 -20.77 16.53
CA GLY A 148 6.43 -20.31 16.50
C GLY A 148 7.24 -21.10 17.52
N ASP A 149 8.44 -21.51 17.15
CA ASP A 149 9.37 -22.22 18.04
C ASP A 149 10.00 -21.29 19.11
N ASN A 150 9.57 -20.03 19.19
CA ASN A 150 10.12 -19.06 20.12
C ASN A 150 9.23 -18.91 21.38
N PRO A 151 9.60 -19.54 22.52
CA PRO A 151 8.86 -19.41 23.77
C PRO A 151 8.96 -17.99 24.38
N ASP A 152 9.98 -17.19 24.04
CA ASP A 152 10.40 -16.04 24.84
C ASP A 152 10.84 -14.84 24.00
N ASN A 153 9.92 -14.10 23.37
CA ASN A 153 10.17 -12.66 23.11
C ASN A 153 9.40 -11.84 24.15
#